data_AF-A0A1U7MRF4-F1
#
_entry.id   AF-A0A1U7MRF4-F1
#
_cell.length_a   1.000
_cell.length_b   1.000
_cell.length_c   1.000
_cell.angle_alpha   90.00
_cell.angle_beta   90.00
_cell.angle_gamma   90.00
#
_symmetry.space_group_name_H-M   'P 1'
#
loop_
_entity.id
_entity.type
_entity.pdbx_description
1 polymer ?
#
loop_
_entity_poly.entity_id
_entity_poly.type
_entity_poly.pdbx_seq_one_letter_code
_entity_poly.pdbx_strand_id
1 'polypeptide(L)'
;MPSASLVRRLGLPLAALALAVPLLVDVPGLEEPGERMLGIFLMAIVLFVTEAIPLVATAVVIILLEVLMLSEQALVPLGEPATSARDVWASLADPVIILFLGGFLIADGAAKYALDRNLAALILTPFKGSARSALLALMLMTAVLSMFMSNTATTATMFAVLLPVLSSLPTLAARTGFALAVPLAANVGGIGTPVGSPPNALALAALIQRDERVSFVEWMMAAVPLTLLLLVVGWLFLSWRFVPGRTALDLDLQVKFKRTPPALVFYATAALTVLLWLSEPLHGIPSTTVGFLPVVVLLATQVMTGDDLRALQWPVLWLVAGGIALGNGVGASGLDEWLVGLVDWGVLPGAILLLTLAGLAWALSNVISNSATANLLIPIALPLALTVDQDLVTVALVVALSCSLAMMLPISTPPNAIAYATGTVQTPQMVVTGLVVGVLGVLLAVLVMPLWWRALGIG
;
A
#
# COMPACT_ATOMS: atom_id res chain seq x y z
N MET A 1 -24.87 10.63 13.24
CA MET A 1 -23.41 10.49 13.29
C MET A 1 -23.05 9.83 14.61
N PRO A 2 -22.31 8.71 14.66
CA PRO A 2 -21.82 8.18 15.93
C PRO A 2 -20.99 9.29 16.60
N SER A 3 -21.10 9.45 17.92
CA SER A 3 -20.28 10.44 18.63
C SER A 3 -18.81 10.16 18.31
N ALA A 4 -18.14 11.12 17.66
CA ALA A 4 -16.69 11.02 17.41
C ALA A 4 -16.00 10.65 18.72
N SER A 5 -15.14 9.61 18.68
CA SER A 5 -14.37 9.16 19.83
C SER A 5 -13.61 10.34 20.43
N LEU A 6 -13.32 10.31 21.74
CA LEU A 6 -12.57 11.36 22.42
C LEU A 6 -11.26 11.68 21.68
N VAL A 7 -10.58 10.64 21.18
CA VAL A 7 -9.37 10.74 20.35
C VAL A 7 -9.60 11.62 19.12
N ARG A 8 -10.68 11.39 18.37
CA ARG A 8 -10.99 12.15 17.16
C ARG A 8 -11.34 13.62 17.46
N ARG A 9 -11.99 13.88 18.61
CA ARG A 9 -12.33 15.23 19.05
C ARG A 9 -11.10 16.04 19.49
N LEU A 10 -10.16 15.39 20.16
CA LEU A 10 -8.91 16.02 20.60
C LEU A 10 -7.86 16.12 19.47
N GLY A 11 -8.01 15.37 18.38
CA GLY A 11 -7.03 15.35 17.31
C GLY A 11 -6.80 16.70 16.61
N LEU A 12 -7.85 17.47 16.31
CA LEU A 12 -7.72 18.80 15.72
C LEU A 12 -6.98 19.81 16.61
N PRO A 13 -7.35 20.02 17.89
CA PRO A 13 -6.62 20.94 18.75
C PRO A 13 -5.18 20.48 19.01
N LEU A 14 -4.94 19.17 19.14
CA LEU A 14 -3.58 18.63 19.27
C LEU A 14 -2.75 18.86 18.00
N ALA A 15 -3.34 18.72 16.82
CA ALA A 15 -2.66 18.97 15.55
C ALA A 15 -2.31 20.45 15.38
N ALA A 16 -3.21 21.36 15.75
CA ALA A 16 -2.95 22.79 15.75
C ALA A 16 -1.82 23.16 16.73
N LEU A 17 -1.81 22.55 17.91
CA LEU A 17 -0.72 22.73 18.88
C LEU A 17 0.61 22.17 18.34
N ALA A 18 0.59 20.99 17.74
CA ALA A 18 1.77 20.35 17.15
C ALA A 18 2.36 21.17 16.00
N LEU A 19 1.52 21.83 15.19
CA LEU A 19 1.95 22.76 14.15
C LEU A 19 2.57 24.03 14.75
N ALA A 20 1.98 24.57 15.82
CA ALA A 20 2.38 25.86 16.38
C ALA A 20 3.65 25.79 17.25
N VAL A 21 3.89 24.69 17.97
CA VAL A 21 5.00 24.62 18.95
C VAL A 21 6.37 24.85 18.31
N PRO A 22 6.75 24.18 17.20
CA PRO A 22 8.04 24.44 16.55
C PRO A 22 8.18 25.84 15.96
N LEU A 23 7.08 26.57 15.74
CA LEU A 23 7.10 27.95 15.23
C LEU A 23 7.25 29.01 16.32
N LEU A 24 7.03 28.61 17.58
CA LEU A 24 7.04 29.51 18.75
C LEU A 24 8.29 29.31 19.62
N VAL A 25 8.96 28.17 19.47
CA VAL A 25 10.11 27.76 20.27
C VAL A 25 11.25 27.43 19.32
N ASP A 26 12.37 28.10 19.52
CA ASP A 26 13.63 27.83 18.82
C ASP A 26 14.05 26.37 19.07
N VAL A 27 14.22 25.61 17.98
CA VAL A 27 14.59 24.20 18.01
C VAL A 27 16.10 24.10 17.77
N PRO A 28 16.89 23.68 18.79
CA PRO A 28 18.34 23.71 18.68
C PRO A 28 18.86 22.90 17.49
N GLY A 29 19.67 23.55 16.65
CA GLY A 29 20.32 22.94 15.49
C GLY A 29 19.43 22.76 14.26
N LEU A 30 18.22 23.30 14.26
CA LEU A 30 17.29 23.26 13.13
C LEU A 30 17.06 24.68 12.60
N GLU A 31 17.24 24.89 11.30
CA GLU A 31 16.98 26.20 10.69
C GLU A 31 15.49 26.45 10.50
N GLU A 32 15.10 27.70 10.24
CA GLU A 32 13.69 28.12 10.12
C GLU A 32 12.87 27.28 9.11
N PRO A 33 13.36 26.92 7.90
CA PRO A 33 12.63 26.01 7.03
C PRO A 33 12.35 24.66 7.69
N GLY A 34 13.35 24.12 8.40
CA GLY A 34 13.26 22.88 9.14
C GLY A 34 12.26 22.94 10.30
N GLU A 35 12.22 24.03 11.06
CA GLU A 35 11.25 24.25 12.13
C GLU A 35 9.81 24.27 11.61
N ARG A 36 9.58 24.97 10.49
CA ARG A 36 8.28 25.02 9.83
C ARG A 36 7.86 23.64 9.34
N MET A 37 8.78 22.90 8.71
CA MET A 37 8.51 21.54 8.28
C MET A 37 8.26 20.59 9.46
N LEU A 38 8.98 20.75 10.57
CA LEU A 38 8.76 19.96 11.79
C LEU A 38 7.34 20.18 12.32
N GLY A 39 6.84 21.42 12.31
CA GLY A 39 5.45 21.72 12.65
C GLY A 39 4.45 20.98 11.75
N ILE A 40 4.64 21.03 10.43
CA ILE A 40 3.80 20.32 9.45
C ILE A 40 3.87 18.80 9.69
N PHE A 41 5.07 18.27 9.94
CA PHE A 41 5.32 16.86 10.15
C PHE A 41 4.67 16.34 11.43
N LEU A 42 4.81 17.04 12.55
CA LEU A 42 4.16 16.69 13.82
C LEU A 42 2.63 16.79 13.73
N MET A 43 2.11 17.81 13.04
CA MET A 43 0.68 17.92 12.73
C MET A 43 0.21 16.73 11.90
N ALA A 44 0.94 16.36 10.85
CA ALA A 44 0.63 15.21 10.01
C ALA A 44 0.55 13.92 10.84
N ILE A 45 1.52 13.67 11.73
CA ILE A 45 1.51 12.54 12.66
C ILE A 45 0.21 12.56 13.49
N VAL A 46 -0.12 13.67 14.15
CA VAL A 46 -1.32 13.74 14.99
C VAL A 46 -2.59 13.47 14.17
N LEU A 47 -2.72 14.06 12.97
CA LEU A 47 -3.91 13.89 12.14
C LEU A 47 -4.02 12.48 11.56
N PHE A 48 -2.91 11.86 11.15
CA PHE A 48 -2.90 10.49 10.65
C PHE A 48 -3.19 9.47 11.76
N VAL A 49 -2.64 9.68 12.96
CA VAL A 49 -2.84 8.78 14.11
C VAL A 49 -4.26 8.89 14.66
N THR A 50 -4.79 10.11 14.79
CA THR A 50 -6.09 10.33 15.42
C THR A 50 -7.27 10.20 14.45
N GLU A 51 -6.99 10.23 13.14
CA GLU A 51 -7.99 10.31 12.07
C GLU A 51 -9.06 11.39 12.35
N ALA A 52 -8.63 12.53 12.91
CA ALA A 52 -9.50 13.66 13.24
C ALA A 52 -10.32 14.09 12.02
N ILE A 53 -9.64 14.18 10.88
CA ILE A 53 -10.19 14.39 9.54
C ILE A 53 -9.85 13.17 8.66
N PRO A 54 -10.53 12.98 7.51
CA PRO A 54 -10.19 11.90 6.58
C PRO A 54 -8.72 11.93 6.16
N LEU A 55 -8.07 10.77 5.99
CA LEU A 55 -6.65 10.67 5.63
C LEU A 55 -6.28 11.50 4.38
N VAL A 56 -7.16 11.52 3.39
CA VAL A 56 -6.98 12.33 2.18
C VAL A 56 -6.99 13.84 2.48
N ALA A 57 -7.80 14.28 3.45
CA ALA A 57 -7.83 15.67 3.86
C ALA A 57 -6.52 16.05 4.57
N THR A 58 -5.97 15.17 5.40
CA THR A 58 -4.63 15.36 5.98
C THR A 58 -3.57 15.54 4.89
N ALA A 59 -3.58 14.68 3.86
CA ALA A 59 -2.65 14.76 2.74
C ALA A 59 -2.71 16.09 1.98
N VAL A 60 -3.93 16.60 1.70
CA VAL A 60 -4.11 17.89 1.02
C VAL A 60 -3.75 19.07 1.92
N VAL A 61 -4.01 18.97 3.23
CA VAL A 61 -3.58 19.99 4.20
C VAL A 61 -2.05 20.09 4.25
N ILE A 62 -1.33 18.96 4.24
CA ILE A 62 0.14 18.94 4.18
C ILE A 62 0.63 19.73 2.97
N ILE A 63 0.15 19.39 1.77
CA ILE A 63 0.52 20.08 0.51
C ILE A 63 0.26 21.58 0.62
N LEU A 64 -0.92 21.98 1.10
CA LEU A 64 -1.26 23.39 1.22
C LEU A 64 -0.35 24.11 2.23
N LEU A 65 -0.06 23.50 3.38
CA LEU A 65 0.81 24.11 4.38
C LEU A 65 2.24 24.23 3.88
N GLU A 66 2.76 23.25 3.15
CA GLU A 66 4.09 23.36 2.52
C GLU A 66 4.15 24.54 1.54
N VAL A 67 3.11 24.75 0.73
CA VAL A 67 3.03 25.96 -0.13
C VAL A 67 3.01 27.23 0.73
N LEU A 68 2.16 27.28 1.77
CA LEU A 68 1.96 28.48 2.57
C LEU A 68 3.04 28.77 3.61
N MET A 69 3.94 27.81 3.89
CA MET A 69 4.95 27.93 4.94
C MET A 69 6.37 27.66 4.47
N LEU A 70 6.59 26.87 3.42
CA LEU A 70 7.94 26.47 2.98
C LEU A 70 8.33 27.00 1.59
N SER A 71 7.35 27.43 0.79
CA SER A 71 7.63 27.86 -0.58
C SER A 71 7.93 29.35 -0.72
N GLU A 72 8.30 29.80 -1.92
CA GLU A 72 8.39 31.23 -2.25
C GLU A 72 7.06 31.99 -2.07
N GLN A 73 5.93 31.28 -1.95
CA GLN A 73 4.59 31.82 -1.68
C GLN A 73 4.23 31.78 -0.19
N ALA A 74 5.20 31.56 0.70
CA ALA A 74 4.95 31.48 2.13
C ALA A 74 4.34 32.78 2.68
N LEU A 75 3.38 32.63 3.60
CA LEU A 75 2.70 33.75 4.25
C LEU A 75 3.67 34.63 5.06
N VAL A 76 4.68 33.99 5.65
CA VAL A 76 5.82 34.64 6.27
C VAL A 76 7.03 34.32 5.39
N PRO A 77 7.68 35.31 4.75
CA PRO A 77 8.81 35.05 3.85
C PRO A 77 9.91 34.26 4.56
N LEU A 78 10.45 33.25 3.86
CA LEU A 78 11.71 32.59 4.24
C LEU A 78 12.88 33.35 3.60
N GLY A 79 14.04 33.32 4.25
CA GLY A 79 15.30 33.65 3.57
C GLY A 79 15.56 32.68 2.42
N GLU A 80 16.35 33.08 1.41
CA GLU A 80 16.72 32.15 0.34
C GLU A 80 17.66 31.05 0.86
N PRO A 81 17.50 29.79 0.37
CA PRO A 81 16.56 29.36 -0.66
C PRO A 81 15.25 28.78 -0.09
N ALA A 82 14.10 29.33 -0.53
CA ALA A 82 12.79 28.74 -0.30
C ALA A 82 12.47 27.68 -1.38
N THR A 83 11.71 26.64 -1.02
CA THR A 83 11.28 25.59 -1.96
C THR A 83 10.39 26.19 -3.06
N SER A 84 10.42 25.68 -4.30
CA SER A 84 9.46 26.14 -5.29
C SER A 84 8.05 25.63 -4.99
N ALA A 85 7.03 26.51 -4.96
CA ALA A 85 5.64 26.12 -4.84
C ALA A 85 5.24 25.22 -6.01
N ARG A 86 5.83 25.44 -7.20
CA ARG A 86 5.66 24.56 -8.35
C ARG A 86 6.08 23.12 -8.03
N ASP A 87 7.17 22.94 -7.32
CA ASP A 87 7.68 21.61 -6.97
C ASP A 87 6.78 20.95 -5.91
N VAL A 88 6.27 21.72 -4.95
CA VAL A 88 5.25 21.23 -4.00
C VAL A 88 3.98 20.78 -4.76
N TRP A 89 3.45 21.62 -5.65
CA TRP A 89 2.29 21.26 -6.49
C TRP A 89 2.57 20.09 -7.44
N ALA A 90 3.80 19.92 -7.90
CA ALA A 90 4.20 18.83 -8.79
C ALA A 90 4.00 17.45 -8.14
N SER A 91 3.99 17.37 -6.80
CA SER A 91 3.66 16.14 -6.07
C SER A 91 2.29 15.56 -6.44
N LEU A 92 1.34 16.38 -6.93
CA LEU A 92 0.02 15.92 -7.40
C LEU A 92 0.06 15.23 -8.77
N ALA A 93 1.12 15.45 -9.54
CA ALA A 93 1.30 14.91 -10.89
C ALA A 93 2.55 14.03 -10.97
N ASP A 94 2.99 13.48 -9.85
CA ASP A 94 4.14 12.58 -9.77
C ASP A 94 3.99 11.37 -10.71
N PRO A 95 5.06 10.91 -11.38
CA PRO A 95 5.01 9.75 -12.28
C PRO A 95 4.40 8.49 -11.64
N VAL A 96 4.56 8.28 -10.34
CA VAL A 96 3.95 7.14 -9.63
C VAL A 96 2.43 7.29 -9.52
N ILE A 97 1.90 8.51 -9.40
CA ILE A 97 0.46 8.77 -9.44
C ILE A 97 -0.08 8.41 -10.84
N ILE A 98 0.68 8.72 -11.89
CA ILE A 98 0.32 8.36 -13.27
C ILE A 98 0.31 6.83 -13.46
N LEU A 99 1.28 6.11 -12.89
CA LEU A 99 1.30 4.65 -12.87
C LEU A 99 0.02 4.08 -12.22
N PHE A 100 -0.35 4.61 -11.06
CA PHE A 100 -1.54 4.19 -10.32
C PHE A 100 -2.84 4.49 -11.06
N LEU A 101 -2.93 5.64 -11.72
CA LEU A 101 -4.10 6.01 -12.53
C LEU A 101 -4.36 4.95 -13.61
N GLY A 102 -3.30 4.52 -14.30
CA GLY A 102 -3.36 3.42 -15.27
C GLY A 102 -3.78 2.09 -14.66
N GLY A 103 -3.16 1.72 -13.54
CA GLY A 103 -3.49 0.52 -12.79
C GLY A 103 -4.96 0.46 -12.36
N PHE A 104 -5.49 1.56 -11.81
CA PHE A 104 -6.90 1.64 -11.42
C PHE A 104 -7.86 1.55 -12.60
N LEU A 105 -7.52 2.15 -13.75
CA LEU A 105 -8.38 2.03 -14.93
C LEU A 105 -8.39 0.60 -15.48
N ILE A 106 -7.24 -0.10 -15.44
CA ILE A 106 -7.18 -1.54 -15.75
C ILE A 106 -8.01 -2.35 -14.75
N ALA A 107 -7.90 -2.06 -13.45
CA ALA A 107 -8.65 -2.72 -12.39
C ALA A 107 -10.16 -2.58 -12.56
N ASP A 108 -10.64 -1.35 -12.75
CA ASP A 108 -12.07 -1.07 -12.93
C ASP A 108 -12.59 -1.66 -14.24
N GLY A 109 -11.79 -1.60 -15.30
CA GLY A 109 -12.10 -2.29 -16.55
C GLY A 109 -12.19 -3.80 -16.37
N ALA A 110 -11.32 -4.39 -15.56
CA ALA A 110 -11.33 -5.83 -15.28
C ALA A 110 -12.64 -6.23 -14.59
N ALA A 111 -13.11 -5.46 -13.62
CA ALA A 111 -14.41 -5.66 -12.98
C ALA A 111 -15.58 -5.45 -13.97
N LYS A 112 -15.56 -4.37 -14.76
CA LYS A 112 -16.60 -4.02 -15.75
C LYS A 112 -16.80 -5.11 -16.81
N TYR A 113 -15.70 -5.69 -17.28
CA TYR A 113 -15.72 -6.75 -18.29
C TYR A 113 -15.69 -8.16 -17.70
N ALA A 114 -15.75 -8.30 -16.38
CA ALA A 114 -15.71 -9.56 -15.64
C ALA A 114 -14.44 -10.39 -15.91
N LEU A 115 -13.32 -9.73 -16.26
CA LEU A 115 -12.02 -10.39 -16.41
C LEU A 115 -11.58 -11.00 -15.08
N ASP A 116 -11.77 -10.26 -13.99
CA ASP A 116 -11.51 -10.67 -12.61
C ASP A 116 -12.15 -12.04 -12.27
N ARG A 117 -13.46 -12.19 -12.54
CA ARG A 117 -14.23 -13.42 -12.28
C ARG A 117 -13.82 -14.58 -13.18
N ASN A 118 -13.41 -14.28 -14.41
CA ASN A 118 -12.99 -15.31 -15.36
C ASN A 118 -11.58 -15.83 -15.06
N LEU A 119 -10.63 -14.94 -14.72
CA LEU A 119 -9.30 -15.33 -14.26
C LEU A 119 -9.39 -16.13 -12.97
N ALA A 120 -10.23 -15.68 -12.04
CA ALA A 120 -10.61 -16.40 -10.85
C ALA A 120 -11.06 -17.84 -11.14
N ALA A 121 -12.07 -18.03 -11.99
CA ALA A 121 -12.58 -19.35 -12.34
C ALA A 121 -11.51 -20.25 -12.99
N LEU A 122 -10.64 -19.70 -13.84
CA LEU A 122 -9.52 -20.44 -14.44
C LEU A 122 -8.53 -20.93 -13.39
N ILE A 123 -8.10 -20.07 -12.46
CA ILE A 123 -7.17 -20.42 -11.36
C ILE A 123 -7.77 -21.51 -10.46
N LEU A 124 -9.10 -21.54 -10.29
CA LEU A 124 -9.78 -22.49 -9.41
C LEU A 124 -10.01 -23.88 -10.04
N THR A 125 -10.01 -24.00 -11.36
CA THR A 125 -10.28 -25.27 -12.07
C THR A 125 -9.43 -26.47 -11.58
N PRO A 126 -8.12 -26.32 -11.26
CA PRO A 126 -7.28 -27.41 -10.77
C PRO A 126 -7.57 -27.85 -9.32
N PHE A 127 -8.26 -27.04 -8.52
CA PHE A 127 -8.33 -27.21 -7.06
C PHE A 127 -9.60 -27.92 -6.55
N LYS A 128 -10.29 -28.65 -7.42
CA LYS A 128 -11.51 -29.39 -7.07
C LYS A 128 -11.20 -30.56 -6.12
N GLY A 129 -12.02 -30.74 -5.09
CA GLY A 129 -12.04 -31.99 -4.29
C GLY A 129 -11.82 -31.87 -2.79
N SER A 130 -11.27 -30.76 -2.26
CA SER A 130 -11.14 -30.57 -0.80
C SER A 130 -11.31 -29.11 -0.37
N ALA A 131 -11.80 -28.86 0.85
CA ALA A 131 -11.94 -27.51 1.38
C ALA A 131 -10.59 -26.81 1.58
N ARG A 132 -9.50 -27.55 1.81
CA ARG A 132 -8.16 -26.98 1.91
C ARG A 132 -7.65 -26.52 0.55
N SER A 133 -7.88 -27.29 -0.51
CA SER A 133 -7.55 -26.86 -1.88
C SER A 133 -8.41 -25.68 -2.29
N ALA A 134 -9.71 -25.69 -1.98
CA ALA A 134 -10.60 -24.55 -2.23
C ALA A 134 -10.16 -23.29 -1.47
N LEU A 135 -9.68 -23.41 -0.22
CA LEU A 135 -9.13 -22.31 0.55
C LEU A 135 -7.86 -21.72 -0.11
N LEU A 136 -6.90 -22.57 -0.50
CA LEU A 136 -5.69 -22.11 -1.20
C LEU A 136 -6.06 -21.37 -2.48
N ALA A 137 -6.98 -21.94 -3.23
CA ALA A 137 -7.37 -21.42 -4.52
C ALA A 137 -8.12 -20.08 -4.38
N LEU A 138 -8.96 -19.93 -3.34
CA LEU A 138 -9.53 -18.64 -2.92
C LEU A 138 -8.44 -17.62 -2.57
N MET A 139 -7.42 -18.02 -1.80
CA MET A 139 -6.31 -17.14 -1.43
C MET A 139 -5.49 -16.71 -2.64
N LEU A 140 -5.12 -17.63 -3.52
CA LEU A 140 -4.35 -17.34 -4.74
C LEU A 140 -5.11 -16.38 -5.66
N MET A 141 -6.40 -16.62 -5.88
CA MET A 141 -7.25 -15.71 -6.64
C MET A 141 -7.29 -14.32 -6.01
N THR A 142 -7.57 -14.26 -4.70
CA THR A 142 -7.65 -12.99 -3.98
C THR A 142 -6.32 -12.24 -4.10
N ALA A 143 -5.19 -12.93 -3.94
CA ALA A 143 -3.88 -12.30 -4.04
C ALA A 143 -3.58 -11.76 -5.44
N VAL A 144 -3.86 -12.55 -6.49
CA VAL A 144 -3.67 -12.11 -7.89
C VAL A 144 -4.55 -10.92 -8.22
N LEU A 145 -5.82 -10.91 -7.79
CA LEU A 145 -6.68 -9.74 -7.98
C LEU A 145 -6.13 -8.52 -7.23
N SER A 146 -5.64 -8.70 -6.01
CA SER A 146 -5.06 -7.62 -5.20
C SER A 146 -3.73 -7.07 -5.72
N MET A 147 -3.03 -7.79 -6.60
CA MET A 147 -1.85 -7.26 -7.29
C MET A 147 -2.23 -6.18 -8.32
N PHE A 148 -3.47 -6.11 -8.78
CA PHE A 148 -3.86 -5.14 -9.82
C PHE A 148 -5.04 -4.27 -9.39
N MET A 149 -5.81 -4.71 -8.40
CA MET A 149 -6.90 -3.97 -7.79
C MET A 149 -6.53 -3.57 -6.36
N SER A 150 -7.17 -2.52 -5.84
CA SER A 150 -6.98 -2.18 -4.42
C SER A 150 -7.42 -3.33 -3.50
N ASN A 151 -6.71 -3.52 -2.38
CA ASN A 151 -7.03 -4.56 -1.39
C ASN A 151 -8.49 -4.54 -0.95
N THR A 152 -9.06 -3.35 -0.76
CA THR A 152 -10.45 -3.13 -0.38
C THR A 152 -11.43 -3.62 -1.45
N ALA A 153 -11.20 -3.22 -2.71
CA ALA A 153 -12.07 -3.60 -3.83
C ALA A 153 -12.01 -5.12 -4.07
N THR A 154 -10.79 -5.69 -4.06
CA THR A 154 -10.58 -7.13 -4.14
C THR A 154 -11.36 -7.86 -3.05
N THR A 155 -11.23 -7.41 -1.80
CA THR A 155 -11.92 -8.04 -0.67
C THR A 155 -13.43 -7.99 -0.83
N ALA A 156 -14.00 -6.84 -1.22
CA ALA A 156 -15.43 -6.70 -1.47
C ALA A 156 -15.92 -7.65 -2.57
N THR A 157 -15.20 -7.73 -3.70
CA THR A 157 -15.49 -8.65 -4.81
C THR A 157 -15.42 -10.10 -4.35
N MET A 158 -14.40 -10.46 -3.60
CA MET A 158 -14.21 -11.81 -3.09
C MET A 158 -15.28 -12.21 -2.07
N PHE A 159 -15.73 -11.29 -1.21
CA PHE A 159 -16.87 -11.56 -0.33
C PHE A 159 -18.18 -11.72 -1.10
N ALA A 160 -18.39 -11.01 -2.20
CA ALA A 160 -19.57 -11.24 -3.04
C ALA A 160 -19.60 -12.68 -3.60
N VAL A 161 -18.44 -13.25 -3.93
CA VAL A 161 -18.30 -14.65 -4.36
C VAL A 161 -18.37 -15.63 -3.17
N LEU A 162 -17.80 -15.25 -2.03
CA LEU A 162 -17.65 -16.13 -0.88
C LEU A 162 -18.93 -16.27 -0.05
N LEU A 163 -19.76 -15.23 0.06
CA LEU A 163 -20.96 -15.23 0.93
C LEU A 163 -21.92 -16.41 0.66
N PRO A 164 -22.28 -16.75 -0.59
CA PRO A 164 -23.09 -17.94 -0.87
C PRO A 164 -22.43 -19.24 -0.38
N VAL A 165 -21.10 -19.33 -0.51
CA VAL A 165 -20.29 -20.49 -0.14
C VAL A 165 -20.16 -20.64 1.38
N LEU A 166 -20.10 -19.54 2.14
CA LEU A 166 -20.02 -19.61 3.61
C LEU A 166 -21.22 -20.35 4.20
N SER A 167 -22.40 -20.23 3.60
CA SER A 167 -23.60 -20.91 4.09
C SER A 167 -23.55 -22.43 3.95
N SER A 168 -22.84 -22.96 2.93
CA SER A 168 -22.70 -24.39 2.67
C SER A 168 -21.60 -25.07 3.50
N LEU A 169 -20.71 -24.30 4.13
CA LEU A 169 -19.67 -24.84 5.01
C LEU A 169 -20.28 -25.42 6.30
N PRO A 170 -19.85 -26.64 6.73
CA PRO A 170 -20.52 -27.41 7.77
C PRO A 170 -20.25 -26.90 9.20
N THR A 171 -19.19 -26.12 9.41
CA THR A 171 -18.79 -25.66 10.74
C THR A 171 -18.52 -24.15 10.74
N LEU A 172 -18.79 -23.50 11.87
CA LEU A 172 -18.43 -22.08 12.06
C LEU A 172 -16.93 -21.86 11.89
N ALA A 173 -16.09 -22.78 12.39
CA ALA A 173 -14.65 -22.70 12.23
C ALA A 173 -14.23 -22.64 10.76
N ALA A 174 -14.81 -23.49 9.89
CA ALA A 174 -14.51 -23.45 8.46
C ALA A 174 -14.95 -22.13 7.83
N ARG A 175 -16.14 -21.61 8.19
CA ARG A 175 -16.62 -20.29 7.74
C ARG A 175 -15.65 -19.17 8.11
N THR A 176 -15.21 -19.15 9.36
CA THR A 176 -14.19 -18.22 9.87
C THR A 176 -12.88 -18.34 9.08
N GLY A 177 -12.39 -19.56 8.82
CA GLY A 177 -11.15 -19.77 8.06
C GLY A 177 -11.22 -19.23 6.64
N PHE A 178 -12.32 -19.47 5.94
CA PHE A 178 -12.56 -18.93 4.60
C PHE A 178 -12.72 -17.40 4.61
N ALA A 179 -13.44 -16.85 5.59
CA ALA A 179 -13.59 -15.41 5.73
C ALA A 179 -12.27 -14.69 6.10
N LEU A 180 -11.39 -15.32 6.88
CA LEU A 180 -10.05 -14.80 7.20
C LEU A 180 -9.06 -14.90 6.03
N ALA A 181 -9.22 -15.91 5.16
CA ALA A 181 -8.35 -16.10 4.01
C ALA A 181 -8.39 -14.94 3.02
N VAL A 182 -9.57 -14.32 2.83
CA VAL A 182 -9.73 -13.19 1.91
C VAL A 182 -8.90 -11.96 2.32
N PRO A 183 -9.10 -11.34 3.50
CA PRO A 183 -8.33 -10.17 3.86
C PRO A 183 -6.83 -10.43 3.99
N LEU A 184 -6.43 -11.62 4.48
CA LEU A 184 -5.03 -12.05 4.52
C LEU A 184 -4.44 -12.04 3.11
N ALA A 185 -5.09 -12.74 2.17
CA ALA A 185 -4.61 -12.84 0.80
C ALA A 185 -4.69 -11.52 0.03
N ALA A 186 -5.65 -10.65 0.34
CA ALA A 186 -5.72 -9.32 -0.26
C ALA A 186 -4.54 -8.45 0.20
N ASN A 187 -4.28 -8.38 1.51
CA ASN A 187 -3.14 -7.61 2.04
C ASN A 187 -1.79 -8.15 1.54
N VAL A 188 -1.60 -9.47 1.57
CA VAL A 188 -0.36 -10.14 1.09
C VAL A 188 -0.24 -10.13 -0.44
N GLY A 189 -1.36 -10.10 -1.17
CA GLY A 189 -1.35 -9.95 -2.63
C GLY A 189 -0.97 -8.55 -3.07
N GLY A 190 -1.46 -7.53 -2.36
CA GLY A 190 -1.21 -6.12 -2.67
C GLY A 190 0.24 -5.68 -2.58
N ILE A 191 1.12 -6.46 -1.94
CA ILE A 191 2.57 -6.19 -1.95
C ILE A 191 3.26 -6.67 -3.22
N GLY A 192 2.65 -7.59 -3.98
CA GLY A 192 3.33 -8.29 -5.08
C GLY A 192 3.69 -7.43 -6.29
N THR A 193 3.05 -6.27 -6.45
CA THR A 193 3.28 -5.34 -7.57
C THR A 193 3.31 -3.89 -7.09
N PRO A 194 3.94 -2.98 -7.85
CA PRO A 194 3.93 -1.55 -7.57
C PRO A 194 2.54 -0.94 -7.34
N VAL A 195 1.54 -1.34 -8.13
CA VAL A 195 0.20 -0.75 -8.13
C VAL A 195 -0.77 -1.37 -7.13
N GLY A 196 -0.38 -2.46 -6.46
CA GLY A 196 -1.28 -3.21 -5.58
C GLY A 196 -1.64 -2.47 -4.29
N SER A 197 -0.73 -1.65 -3.74
CA SER A 197 -0.99 -0.92 -2.50
C SER A 197 -0.29 0.44 -2.40
N PRO A 198 -0.86 1.42 -1.66
CA PRO A 198 -0.27 2.75 -1.55
C PRO A 198 1.15 2.80 -0.93
N PRO A 199 1.51 1.98 0.08
CA PRO A 199 2.89 1.91 0.57
C PRO A 199 3.93 1.63 -0.52
N ASN A 200 3.58 0.79 -1.50
CA ASN A 200 4.46 0.46 -2.62
C ASN A 200 4.71 1.68 -3.52
N ALA A 201 3.63 2.42 -3.80
CA ALA A 201 3.68 3.68 -4.55
C ALA A 201 4.65 4.66 -3.87
N LEU A 202 4.48 4.83 -2.56
CA LEU A 202 5.27 5.79 -1.81
C LEU A 202 6.75 5.40 -1.77
N ALA A 203 7.07 4.11 -1.60
CA ALA A 203 8.44 3.64 -1.70
C ALA A 203 9.06 3.97 -3.06
N LEU A 204 8.35 3.69 -4.16
CA LEU A 204 8.83 4.00 -5.51
C LEU A 204 9.04 5.50 -5.72
N ALA A 205 8.10 6.33 -5.28
CA ALA A 205 8.21 7.78 -5.43
C ALA A 205 9.41 8.32 -4.62
N ALA A 206 9.59 7.84 -3.39
CA ALA A 206 10.70 8.26 -2.53
C ALA A 206 12.08 7.79 -3.03
N LEU A 207 12.14 6.66 -3.74
CA LEU A 207 13.34 6.20 -4.44
C LEU A 207 13.64 7.07 -5.66
N ILE A 208 12.62 7.37 -6.48
CA ILE A 208 12.77 8.23 -7.67
C ILE A 208 13.31 9.63 -7.29
N GLN A 209 12.87 10.18 -6.16
CA GLN A 209 13.38 11.45 -5.62
C GLN A 209 14.87 11.43 -5.28
N ARG A 210 15.45 10.24 -5.08
CA ARG A 210 16.86 10.03 -4.74
C ARG A 210 17.64 9.42 -5.92
N ASP A 211 17.12 9.61 -7.12
CA ASP A 211 17.68 9.07 -8.37
C ASP A 211 17.77 7.53 -8.44
N GLU A 212 17.13 6.82 -7.51
CA GLU A 212 17.02 5.37 -7.51
C GLU A 212 15.78 4.93 -8.27
N ARG A 213 15.93 3.92 -9.13
CA ARG A 213 14.83 3.42 -9.98
C ARG A 213 14.65 1.93 -9.80
N VAL A 214 13.44 1.55 -9.41
CA VAL A 214 12.99 0.15 -9.39
C VAL A 214 11.90 0.01 -10.44
N SER A 215 12.21 -0.75 -11.50
CA SER A 215 11.26 -1.09 -12.55
C SER A 215 10.11 -1.94 -12.01
N PHE A 216 9.03 -2.04 -12.77
CA PHE A 216 7.88 -2.85 -12.36
C PHE A 216 8.24 -4.33 -12.18
N VAL A 217 9.09 -4.86 -13.05
CA VAL A 217 9.54 -6.25 -12.98
C VAL A 217 10.51 -6.49 -11.83
N GLU A 218 11.41 -5.55 -11.52
CA GLU A 218 12.30 -5.65 -10.36
C GLU A 218 11.51 -5.69 -9.05
N TRP A 219 10.49 -4.82 -8.91
CA TRP A 219 9.58 -4.88 -7.77
C TRP A 219 8.93 -6.27 -7.65
N MET A 220 8.43 -6.82 -8.76
CA MET A 220 7.80 -8.13 -8.74
C MET A 220 8.79 -9.24 -8.38
N MET A 221 10.00 -9.21 -8.92
CA MET A 221 11.07 -10.16 -8.59
C MET A 221 11.47 -10.08 -7.12
N ALA A 222 11.39 -8.89 -6.52
CA ALA A 222 11.63 -8.66 -5.11
C ALA A 222 10.46 -9.13 -4.22
N ALA A 223 9.20 -8.83 -4.57
CA ALA A 223 8.05 -8.99 -3.68
C ALA A 223 7.23 -10.27 -3.90
N VAL A 224 7.07 -10.75 -5.15
CA VAL A 224 6.25 -11.94 -5.46
C VAL A 224 6.74 -13.20 -4.74
N PRO A 225 8.06 -13.48 -4.62
CA PRO A 225 8.51 -14.63 -3.85
C PRO A 225 8.07 -14.59 -2.38
N LEU A 226 8.14 -13.42 -1.75
CA LEU A 226 7.64 -13.22 -0.38
C LEU A 226 6.12 -13.42 -0.31
N THR A 227 5.36 -12.83 -1.25
CA THR A 227 3.90 -13.02 -1.36
C THR A 227 3.54 -14.50 -1.42
N LEU A 228 4.17 -15.28 -2.29
CA LEU A 228 3.88 -16.71 -2.43
C LEU A 228 4.20 -17.49 -1.16
N LEU A 229 5.35 -17.21 -0.53
CA LEU A 229 5.73 -17.84 0.72
C LEU A 229 4.72 -17.55 1.83
N LEU A 230 4.28 -16.29 1.96
CA LEU A 230 3.29 -15.89 2.97
C LEU A 230 1.89 -16.44 2.69
N LEU A 231 1.50 -16.57 1.42
CA LEU A 231 0.23 -17.24 1.06
C LEU A 231 0.28 -18.72 1.44
N VAL A 232 1.39 -19.42 1.21
CA VAL A 232 1.56 -20.81 1.63
C VAL A 232 1.51 -20.93 3.15
N VAL A 233 2.23 -20.07 3.88
CA VAL A 233 2.20 -20.08 5.36
C VAL A 233 0.80 -19.80 5.88
N GLY A 234 0.15 -18.75 5.37
CA GLY A 234 -1.22 -18.39 5.74
C GLY A 234 -2.19 -19.52 5.45
N TRP A 235 -2.06 -20.16 4.28
CA TRP A 235 -2.87 -21.31 3.90
C TRP A 235 -2.66 -22.50 4.83
N LEU A 236 -1.41 -22.87 5.16
CA LEU A 236 -1.11 -23.95 6.08
C LEU A 236 -1.67 -23.68 7.47
N PHE A 237 -1.48 -22.46 7.98
CA PHE A 237 -1.98 -22.04 9.28
C PHE A 237 -3.52 -22.09 9.34
N LEU A 238 -4.20 -21.48 8.37
CA LEU A 238 -5.66 -21.47 8.31
C LEU A 238 -6.24 -22.88 8.10
N SER A 239 -5.60 -23.69 7.24
CA SER A 239 -6.00 -25.07 6.99
C SER A 239 -5.85 -25.96 8.22
N TRP A 240 -4.78 -25.78 8.98
CA TRP A 240 -4.56 -26.50 10.23
C TRP A 240 -5.56 -26.07 11.32
N ARG A 241 -5.83 -24.77 11.44
CA ARG A 241 -6.60 -24.20 12.55
C ARG A 241 -8.13 -24.23 12.36
N PHE A 242 -8.60 -24.11 11.12
CA PHE A 242 -10.00 -23.83 10.82
C PHE A 242 -10.66 -24.82 9.85
N VAL A 243 -9.90 -25.49 8.96
CA VAL A 243 -10.47 -26.33 7.89
C VAL A 243 -10.18 -27.83 8.10
N PRO A 244 -11.19 -28.62 8.53
CA PRO A 244 -11.04 -30.07 8.64
C PRO A 244 -10.88 -30.74 7.26
N GLY A 245 -9.99 -31.73 7.16
CA GLY A 245 -9.52 -32.29 5.88
C GLY A 245 -10.54 -33.05 5.03
N ARG A 246 -11.79 -33.25 5.48
CA ARG A 246 -12.83 -34.05 4.78
C ARG A 246 -14.02 -33.24 4.26
N THR A 247 -13.95 -31.91 4.23
CA THR A 247 -15.04 -31.10 3.66
C THR A 247 -14.86 -31.01 2.14
N ALA A 248 -15.78 -31.58 1.36
CA ALA A 248 -15.83 -31.36 -0.08
C ALA A 248 -16.59 -30.05 -0.36
N LEU A 249 -16.10 -29.25 -1.30
CA LEU A 249 -16.74 -28.01 -1.71
C LEU A 249 -16.72 -27.97 -3.23
N ASP A 250 -17.91 -27.95 -3.82
CA ASP A 250 -18.08 -27.76 -5.25
C ASP A 250 -18.35 -26.28 -5.52
N LEU A 251 -17.35 -25.61 -6.07
CA LEU A 251 -17.46 -24.23 -6.54
C LEU A 251 -17.83 -24.31 -8.02
N ASP A 252 -19.12 -24.24 -8.35
CA ASP A 252 -19.54 -24.10 -9.75
C ASP A 252 -19.21 -22.68 -10.22
N LEU A 253 -18.07 -22.56 -10.90
CA LEU A 253 -17.60 -21.31 -11.46
C LEU A 253 -17.53 -21.44 -12.97
N GLN A 254 -18.51 -20.81 -13.61
CA GLN A 254 -18.57 -20.77 -15.06
C GLN A 254 -17.71 -19.64 -15.61
N VAL A 255 -16.70 -20.00 -16.41
CA VAL A 255 -15.93 -19.04 -17.21
C VAL A 255 -16.80 -18.56 -18.38
N LYS A 256 -17.11 -17.26 -18.43
CA LYS A 256 -17.82 -16.62 -19.54
C LYS A 256 -17.17 -15.28 -19.86
N PHE A 257 -16.10 -15.32 -20.64
CA PHE A 257 -15.48 -14.10 -21.18
C PHE A 257 -16.45 -13.35 -22.08
N LYS A 258 -16.65 -12.06 -21.82
CA LYS A 258 -17.36 -11.17 -22.74
C LYS A 258 -16.55 -11.04 -24.04
N ARG A 259 -17.18 -11.24 -25.19
CA ARG A 259 -16.55 -11.13 -26.52
C ARG A 259 -17.01 -9.90 -27.33
N THR A 260 -17.57 -8.91 -26.65
CA THR A 260 -17.97 -7.65 -27.30
C THR A 260 -16.72 -6.86 -27.72
N PRO A 261 -16.79 -6.04 -28.80
CA PRO A 261 -15.63 -5.26 -29.24
C PRO A 261 -14.98 -4.42 -28.12
N PRO A 262 -15.73 -3.72 -27.24
CA PRO A 262 -15.14 -2.99 -26.12
C PRO A 262 -14.38 -3.88 -25.13
N ALA A 263 -14.89 -5.09 -24.87
CA ALA A 263 -14.22 -6.06 -23.99
C ALA A 263 -12.90 -6.55 -24.59
N LEU A 264 -12.87 -6.77 -25.91
CA LEU A 264 -11.64 -7.19 -26.61
C LEU A 264 -10.58 -6.08 -26.61
N VAL A 265 -10.99 -4.83 -26.85
CA VAL A 265 -10.08 -3.68 -26.75
C VAL A 265 -9.53 -3.55 -25.33
N PHE A 266 -10.38 -3.71 -24.31
CA PHE A 266 -9.93 -3.74 -22.93
C PHE A 266 -8.90 -4.84 -22.67
N TYR A 267 -9.19 -6.10 -23.02
CA TYR A 267 -8.25 -7.21 -22.79
C TYR A 267 -6.93 -7.01 -23.51
N ALA A 268 -6.95 -6.56 -24.77
CA ALA A 268 -5.74 -6.28 -25.55
C ALA A 268 -4.91 -5.16 -24.91
N THR A 269 -5.57 -4.08 -24.46
CA THR A 269 -4.91 -2.94 -23.80
C THR A 269 -4.28 -3.35 -22.47
N ALA A 270 -5.02 -4.09 -21.64
CA ALA A 270 -4.53 -4.58 -20.36
C ALA A 270 -3.34 -5.55 -20.55
N ALA A 271 -3.46 -6.51 -21.48
CA ALA A 271 -2.38 -7.44 -21.79
C ALA A 271 -1.14 -6.72 -22.32
N LEU A 272 -1.30 -5.77 -23.25
CA LEU A 272 -0.20 -4.98 -23.78
C LEU A 272 0.49 -4.15 -22.68
N THR A 273 -0.30 -3.53 -21.80
CA THR A 273 0.25 -2.71 -20.70
C THR A 273 1.08 -3.58 -19.75
N VAL A 274 0.57 -4.74 -19.34
CA VAL A 274 1.30 -5.67 -18.47
C VAL A 274 2.56 -6.19 -19.18
N LEU A 275 2.49 -6.52 -20.47
CA LEU A 275 3.66 -6.95 -21.23
C LEU A 275 4.74 -5.86 -21.27
N LEU A 276 4.37 -4.60 -21.46
CA LEU A 276 5.29 -3.46 -21.45
C LEU A 276 5.88 -3.23 -20.05
N TRP A 277 5.08 -3.29 -18.98
CA TRP A 277 5.62 -3.23 -17.62
C TRP A 277 6.65 -4.32 -17.33
N LEU A 278 6.39 -5.56 -17.77
CA LEU A 278 7.30 -6.69 -17.56
C LEU A 278 8.54 -6.65 -18.47
N SER A 279 8.50 -5.90 -19.57
CA SER A 279 9.60 -5.77 -20.53
C SER A 279 10.31 -4.42 -20.44
N GLU A 280 10.06 -3.64 -19.39
CA GLU A 280 10.71 -2.34 -19.14
C GLU A 280 12.25 -2.39 -19.32
N PRO A 281 12.99 -3.39 -18.78
CA PRO A 281 14.43 -3.49 -19.00
C PRO A 281 14.86 -3.69 -20.46
N LEU A 282 13.95 -4.19 -21.33
CA LEU A 282 14.24 -4.46 -22.74
C LEU A 282 14.06 -3.22 -23.63
N HIS A 283 13.06 -2.39 -23.34
CA HIS A 283 12.71 -1.23 -24.17
C HIS A 283 13.03 0.12 -23.52
N GLY A 284 13.35 0.15 -22.22
CA GLY A 284 13.78 1.36 -21.49
C GLY A 284 12.71 2.44 -21.31
N ILE A 285 11.42 2.10 -21.51
CA ILE A 285 10.32 3.05 -21.29
C ILE A 285 9.84 2.85 -19.85
N PRO A 286 9.89 3.89 -18.99
CA PRO A 286 9.52 3.75 -17.59
C PRO A 286 8.10 3.22 -17.41
N SER A 287 7.89 2.35 -16.43
CA SER A 287 6.56 1.80 -16.14
C SER A 287 5.53 2.87 -15.80
N THR A 288 5.96 4.00 -15.26
CA THR A 288 5.11 5.18 -15.01
C THR A 288 4.54 5.77 -16.30
N THR A 289 5.35 5.87 -17.35
CA THR A 289 4.91 6.29 -18.70
C THR A 289 4.01 5.25 -19.35
N VAL A 290 4.38 3.96 -19.27
CA VAL A 290 3.55 2.85 -19.76
C VAL A 290 2.20 2.82 -19.06
N GLY A 291 2.14 3.17 -17.77
CA GLY A 291 0.92 3.26 -16.99
C GLY A 291 -0.09 4.25 -17.56
N PHE A 292 0.33 5.27 -18.31
CA PHE A 292 -0.60 6.19 -18.96
C PHE A 292 -1.25 5.64 -20.25
N LEU A 293 -0.66 4.60 -20.86
CA LEU A 293 -1.18 3.94 -22.06
C LEU A 293 -2.65 3.49 -21.93
N PRO A 294 -3.05 2.70 -20.90
CA PRO A 294 -4.44 2.30 -20.74
C PRO A 294 -5.38 3.48 -20.55
N VAL A 295 -4.93 4.57 -19.91
CA VAL A 295 -5.73 5.79 -19.75
C VAL A 295 -6.09 6.38 -21.11
N VAL A 296 -5.09 6.57 -21.98
CA VAL A 296 -5.30 7.11 -23.33
C VAL A 296 -6.18 6.19 -24.17
N VAL A 297 -5.81 4.91 -24.27
CA VAL A 297 -6.47 3.97 -25.18
C VAL A 297 -7.93 3.72 -24.77
N LEU A 298 -8.19 3.45 -23.49
CA LEU A 298 -9.53 3.08 -23.03
C LEU A 298 -10.51 4.25 -23.06
N LEU A 299 -10.05 5.48 -22.83
CA LEU A 299 -10.88 6.68 -22.93
C LEU A 299 -11.11 7.10 -24.38
N ALA A 300 -10.07 7.10 -25.22
CA ALA A 300 -10.18 7.49 -26.62
C ALA A 300 -11.11 6.53 -27.39
N THR A 301 -11.10 5.24 -27.05
CA THR A 301 -12.00 4.22 -27.62
C THR A 301 -13.36 4.15 -26.94
N GLN A 302 -13.62 4.96 -25.91
CA GLN A 302 -14.84 4.96 -25.10
C GLN A 302 -15.20 3.59 -24.47
N VAL A 303 -14.21 2.72 -24.32
CA VAL A 303 -14.31 1.47 -23.55
C VAL A 303 -14.53 1.81 -22.07
N MET A 304 -13.81 2.83 -21.60
CA MET A 304 -14.04 3.51 -20.33
C MET A 304 -14.55 4.93 -20.61
N THR A 305 -15.46 5.42 -19.78
CA THR A 305 -16.09 6.74 -19.92
C THR A 305 -15.70 7.66 -18.77
N GLY A 306 -16.17 8.91 -18.80
CA GLY A 306 -16.01 9.83 -17.68
C GLY A 306 -16.64 9.33 -16.37
N ASP A 307 -17.64 8.44 -16.44
CA ASP A 307 -18.24 7.82 -15.26
C ASP A 307 -17.27 6.85 -14.59
N ASP A 308 -16.56 6.06 -15.41
CA ASP A 308 -15.53 5.16 -14.92
C ASP A 308 -14.38 5.98 -14.30
N LEU A 309 -13.98 7.11 -14.90
CA LEU A 309 -12.99 8.01 -14.29
C LEU A 309 -13.45 8.56 -12.94
N ARG A 310 -14.73 8.92 -12.79
CA ARG A 310 -15.29 9.40 -11.52
C ARG A 310 -15.31 8.31 -10.44
N ALA A 311 -15.37 7.04 -10.82
CA ALA A 311 -15.40 5.90 -9.91
C ALA A 311 -14.01 5.48 -9.38
N LEU A 312 -12.93 5.99 -9.98
CA LEU A 312 -11.56 5.69 -9.56
C LEU A 312 -11.30 6.05 -8.10
N GLN A 313 -10.31 5.38 -7.50
CA GLN A 313 -9.90 5.58 -6.12
C GLN A 313 -9.08 6.88 -5.93
N TRP A 314 -9.65 8.03 -6.32
CA TRP A 314 -9.03 9.35 -6.17
C TRP A 314 -8.45 9.60 -4.76
N PRO A 315 -9.13 9.23 -3.65
CA PRO A 315 -8.58 9.44 -2.32
C PRO A 315 -7.21 8.79 -2.10
N VAL A 316 -6.92 7.67 -2.77
CA VAL A 316 -5.61 7.01 -2.72
C VAL A 316 -4.55 7.83 -3.44
N LEU A 317 -4.86 8.36 -4.64
CA LEU A 317 -3.94 9.18 -5.41
C LEU A 317 -3.55 10.45 -4.65
N TRP A 318 -4.52 11.14 -4.06
CA TRP A 318 -4.29 12.32 -3.23
C TRP A 318 -3.49 12.00 -1.96
N LEU A 319 -3.71 10.83 -1.36
CA LEU A 319 -2.97 10.40 -0.18
C LEU A 319 -1.49 10.11 -0.51
N VAL A 320 -1.22 9.46 -1.64
CA VAL A 320 0.14 9.24 -2.14
C VAL A 320 0.81 10.58 -2.44
N ALA A 321 0.10 11.51 -3.11
CA ALA A 321 0.62 12.84 -3.40
C ALA A 321 1.03 13.61 -2.14
N GLY A 322 0.23 13.57 -1.07
CA GLY A 322 0.60 14.21 0.18
C GLY A 322 1.77 13.55 0.89
N GLY A 323 1.97 12.23 0.72
CA GLY A 323 3.17 11.55 1.21
C GLY A 323 4.43 11.93 0.43
N ILE A 324 4.31 12.08 -0.89
CA ILE A 324 5.37 12.56 -1.77
C ILE A 324 5.77 13.99 -1.40
N ALA A 325 4.79 14.87 -1.21
CA ALA A 325 5.01 16.24 -0.75
C ALA A 325 5.72 16.26 0.61
N LEU A 326 5.20 15.50 1.59
CA LEU A 326 5.82 15.38 2.91
C LEU A 326 7.28 14.93 2.83
N GLY A 327 7.60 13.95 1.98
CA GLY A 327 8.96 13.49 1.74
C GLY A 327 9.87 14.55 1.12
N ASN A 328 9.37 15.27 0.12
CA ASN A 328 10.08 16.38 -0.51
C ASN A 328 10.33 17.52 0.48
N GLY A 329 9.31 17.90 1.27
CA GLY A 329 9.41 18.95 2.29
C GLY A 329 10.40 18.60 3.40
N VAL A 330 10.42 17.35 3.85
CA VAL A 330 11.40 16.85 4.84
C VAL A 330 12.84 17.03 4.34
N GLY A 331 13.13 16.64 3.09
CA GLY A 331 14.48 16.79 2.52
C GLY A 331 14.84 18.23 2.18
N ALA A 332 13.93 19.00 1.59
CA ALA A 332 14.18 20.37 1.17
C ALA A 332 14.37 21.35 2.35
N SER A 333 13.90 20.99 3.55
CA SER A 333 13.98 21.82 4.75
C SER A 333 15.16 21.48 5.67
N GLY A 334 15.95 20.45 5.36
CA GLY A 334 17.00 19.92 6.23
C GLY A 334 16.49 19.21 7.49
N LEU A 335 15.17 18.94 7.56
CA LEU A 335 14.57 18.24 8.69
C LEU A 335 15.05 16.80 8.80
N ASP A 336 15.31 16.13 7.67
CA ASP A 336 15.91 14.79 7.68
C ASP A 336 17.31 14.77 8.28
N GLU A 337 18.20 15.64 7.84
CA GLU A 337 19.56 15.75 8.39
C GLU A 337 19.54 16.00 9.90
N TRP A 338 18.65 16.88 10.36
CA TRP A 338 18.48 17.15 11.78
C TRP A 338 17.96 15.94 12.55
N LEU A 339 16.88 15.29 12.10
CA LEU A 339 16.31 14.11 12.75
C LEU A 339 17.32 12.97 12.88
N VAL A 340 18.08 12.75 11.81
CA VAL A 340 19.14 11.74 11.75
C VAL A 340 20.28 12.10 12.71
N GLY A 341 20.65 13.38 12.81
CA GLY A 341 21.71 13.86 13.69
C GLY A 341 21.41 13.80 15.20
N LEU A 342 20.14 13.59 15.61
CA LEU A 342 19.75 13.50 17.03
C LEU A 342 20.30 12.27 17.76
N VAL A 343 20.62 11.21 17.02
CA VAL A 343 21.05 9.92 17.56
C VAL A 343 22.25 9.43 16.76
N ASP A 344 23.25 8.86 17.45
CA ASP A 344 24.38 8.23 16.77
C ASP A 344 23.99 6.85 16.24
N TRP A 345 23.39 6.83 15.04
CA TRP A 345 22.91 5.62 14.38
C TRP A 345 24.04 4.69 13.92
N GLY A 346 25.25 5.21 13.73
CA GLY A 346 26.41 4.44 13.23
C GLY A 346 26.88 3.33 14.19
N VAL A 347 26.45 3.38 15.45
CA VAL A 347 26.73 2.34 16.45
C VAL A 347 25.84 1.10 16.24
N LEU A 348 24.69 1.25 15.59
CA LEU A 348 23.76 0.15 15.35
C LEU A 348 24.14 -0.63 14.08
N PRO A 349 24.23 -1.97 14.16
CA PRO A 349 24.34 -2.78 12.95
C PRO A 349 23.15 -2.53 12.02
N GLY A 350 23.39 -2.35 10.72
CA GLY A 350 22.33 -2.02 9.76
C GLY A 350 21.15 -3.01 9.75
N ALA A 351 21.40 -4.29 10.03
CA ALA A 351 20.32 -5.30 10.19
C ALA A 351 19.40 -5.01 11.40
N ILE A 352 19.94 -4.47 12.49
CA ILE A 352 19.14 -4.07 13.66
C ILE A 352 18.30 -2.84 13.31
N LEU A 353 18.89 -1.85 12.62
CA LEU A 353 18.14 -0.68 12.15
C LEU A 353 16.97 -1.12 11.25
N LEU A 354 17.25 -1.97 10.26
CA LEU A 354 16.25 -2.50 9.34
C LEU A 354 15.14 -3.25 10.08
N LEU A 355 15.49 -4.08 11.08
CA LEU A 355 14.52 -4.76 11.92
C LEU A 355 13.67 -3.77 12.76
N THR A 356 14.29 -2.72 13.30
CA THR A 356 13.55 -1.70 14.06
C THR A 356 12.59 -0.91 13.18
N LEU A 357 13.00 -0.50 11.99
CA LEU A 357 12.15 0.22 11.04
C LEU A 357 11.00 -0.66 10.56
N ALA A 358 11.29 -1.92 10.20
CA ALA A 358 10.28 -2.89 9.78
C ALA A 358 9.28 -3.21 10.91
N GLY A 359 9.79 -3.43 12.13
CA GLY A 359 8.99 -3.69 13.31
C GLY A 359 8.10 -2.50 13.68
N LEU A 360 8.63 -1.27 13.61
CA LEU A 360 7.88 -0.04 13.83
C LEU A 360 6.80 0.14 12.76
N ALA A 361 7.14 -0.05 11.49
CA ALA A 361 6.20 0.03 10.36
C ALA A 361 5.04 -0.95 10.53
N TRP A 362 5.34 -2.20 10.87
CA TRP A 362 4.33 -3.22 11.12
C TRP A 362 3.50 -2.91 12.37
N ALA A 363 4.11 -2.49 13.48
CA ALA A 363 3.41 -2.18 14.71
C ALA A 363 2.46 -0.98 14.55
N LEU A 364 2.93 0.12 13.97
CA LEU A 364 2.12 1.31 13.73
C LEU A 364 1.00 1.04 12.72
N SER A 365 1.26 0.28 11.67
CA SER A 365 0.23 -0.07 10.66
C SER A 365 -0.87 -0.99 11.20
N ASN A 366 -0.70 -1.59 12.38
CA ASN A 366 -1.81 -2.33 13.01
C ASN A 366 -2.82 -1.41 13.69
N VAL A 367 -2.38 -0.22 14.13
CA VAL A 367 -3.20 0.75 14.87
C VAL A 367 -3.61 1.97 14.04
N ILE A 368 -2.89 2.24 12.95
CA ILE A 368 -3.12 3.32 11.98
C ILE A 368 -3.18 2.68 10.59
N SER A 369 -3.78 3.33 9.59
CA SER A 369 -3.76 2.81 8.22
C SER A 369 -2.34 2.60 7.66
N ASN A 370 -2.16 1.52 6.87
CA ASN A 370 -0.87 1.19 6.22
C ASN A 370 -0.32 2.35 5.39
N SER A 371 -1.19 3.03 4.64
CA SER A 371 -0.82 4.16 3.78
C SER A 371 -0.33 5.36 4.58
N ALA A 372 -1.00 5.67 5.71
CA ALA A 372 -0.57 6.76 6.57
C ALA A 372 0.75 6.42 7.28
N THR A 373 0.94 5.18 7.71
CA THR A 373 2.20 4.73 8.31
C THR A 373 3.35 4.81 7.30
N ALA A 374 3.13 4.41 6.05
CA ALA A 374 4.11 4.58 4.99
C ALA A 374 4.45 6.06 4.76
N ASN A 375 3.43 6.93 4.65
CA ASN A 375 3.60 8.39 4.50
C ASN A 375 4.47 8.99 5.61
N LEU A 376 4.42 8.45 6.83
CA LEU A 376 5.22 8.94 7.96
C LEU A 376 6.62 8.34 7.98
N LEU A 377 6.76 7.04 7.72
CA LEU A 377 8.01 6.33 7.98
C LEU A 377 8.99 6.35 6.80
N ILE A 378 8.52 6.27 5.55
CA ILE A 378 9.42 6.22 4.39
C ILE A 378 10.30 7.49 4.29
N PRO A 379 9.76 8.71 4.46
CA PRO A 379 10.56 9.94 4.48
C PRO A 379 11.67 9.96 5.54
N ILE A 380 11.47 9.31 6.69
CA ILE A 380 12.48 9.22 7.75
C ILE A 380 13.45 8.07 7.50
N ALA A 381 12.96 6.93 7.02
CA ALA A 381 13.72 5.70 6.87
C ALA A 381 14.85 5.81 5.84
N LEU A 382 14.61 6.51 4.72
CA LEU A 382 15.62 6.63 3.64
C LEU A 382 16.83 7.47 4.04
N PRO A 383 16.69 8.67 4.63
CA PRO A 383 17.84 9.41 5.18
C PRO A 383 18.62 8.60 6.22
N LEU A 384 17.94 7.85 7.10
CA LEU A 384 18.59 7.00 8.09
C LEU A 384 19.43 5.89 7.44
N ALA A 385 18.97 5.31 6.33
CA ALA A 385 19.69 4.26 5.61
C ALA A 385 21.11 4.69 5.19
N LEU A 386 21.26 5.96 4.79
CA LEU A 386 22.54 6.54 4.36
C LEU A 386 23.58 6.59 5.48
N THR A 387 23.16 6.68 6.75
CA THR A 387 24.08 6.76 7.89
C THR A 387 24.70 5.43 8.30
N VAL A 388 24.06 4.32 7.92
CA VAL A 388 24.47 2.96 8.29
C VAL A 388 24.87 2.12 7.08
N ASP A 389 25.19 2.80 5.96
CA ASP A 389 25.60 2.19 4.68
C ASP A 389 24.64 1.06 4.25
N GLN A 390 23.34 1.31 4.40
CA GLN A 390 22.30 0.41 3.91
C GLN A 390 21.79 0.91 2.56
N ASP A 391 21.60 -0.03 1.64
CA ASP A 391 20.99 0.25 0.35
C ASP A 391 19.55 0.82 0.51
N LEU A 392 19.27 1.89 -0.22
CA LEU A 392 18.00 2.63 -0.17
C LEU A 392 16.83 1.77 -0.66
N VAL A 393 17.06 0.97 -1.71
CA VAL A 393 16.03 0.12 -2.31
C VAL A 393 15.56 -0.92 -1.28
N THR A 394 16.50 -1.54 -0.57
CA THR A 394 16.28 -2.51 0.49
C THR A 394 15.45 -1.90 1.62
N VAL A 395 15.81 -0.71 2.10
CA VAL A 395 15.07 -0.03 3.18
C VAL A 395 13.66 0.35 2.73
N ALA A 396 13.51 0.93 1.53
CA ALA A 396 12.22 1.30 0.96
C ALA A 396 11.28 0.09 0.84
N LEU A 397 11.77 -1.01 0.27
CA LEU A 397 11.02 -2.26 0.13
C LEU A 397 10.62 -2.81 1.50
N VAL A 398 11.57 -2.94 2.43
CA VAL A 398 11.27 -3.49 3.76
C VAL A 398 10.21 -2.68 4.49
N VAL A 399 10.31 -1.35 4.50
CA VAL A 399 9.32 -0.50 5.19
C VAL A 399 7.95 -0.61 4.52
N ALA A 400 7.88 -0.49 3.19
CA ALA A 400 6.60 -0.57 2.46
C ALA A 400 5.92 -1.93 2.62
N LEU A 401 6.67 -3.02 2.46
CA LEU A 401 6.17 -4.38 2.63
C LEU A 401 5.69 -4.60 4.08
N SER A 402 6.44 -4.13 5.07
CA SER A 402 6.10 -4.27 6.49
C SER A 402 4.83 -3.50 6.87
N CYS A 403 4.62 -2.30 6.32
CA CYS A 403 3.35 -1.57 6.48
C CYS A 403 2.15 -2.41 6.00
N SER A 404 2.29 -3.07 4.85
CA SER A 404 1.22 -3.87 4.25
C SER A 404 0.98 -5.23 4.95
N LEU A 405 1.90 -5.68 5.80
CA LEU A 405 1.78 -6.92 6.58
C LEU A 405 1.05 -6.75 7.92
N ALA A 406 0.61 -5.53 8.25
CA ALA A 406 -0.18 -5.27 9.43
C ALA A 406 -1.66 -5.65 9.22
N MET A 407 -2.11 -6.70 9.89
CA MET A 407 -3.45 -7.27 9.71
C MET A 407 -4.04 -7.89 10.97
N MET A 408 -3.61 -7.45 12.17
CA MET A 408 -4.06 -8.03 13.44
C MET A 408 -5.45 -7.56 13.86
N LEU A 409 -5.84 -6.33 13.53
CA LEU A 409 -7.10 -5.73 14.02
C LEU A 409 -8.08 -5.48 12.86
N PRO A 410 -9.40 -5.46 13.14
CA PRO A 410 -10.40 -5.06 12.15
C PRO A 410 -10.16 -3.66 11.58
N ILE A 411 -9.62 -2.76 12.40
CA ILE A 411 -9.37 -1.36 12.02
C ILE A 411 -8.08 -1.19 11.21
N SER A 412 -7.15 -2.16 11.24
CA SER A 412 -5.84 -2.04 10.56
C SER A 412 -6.00 -1.78 9.07
N THR A 413 -6.92 -2.52 8.41
CA THR A 413 -7.18 -2.34 6.99
C THR A 413 -8.67 -2.53 6.65
N PRO A 414 -9.20 -1.85 5.61
CA PRO A 414 -10.58 -2.08 5.16
C PRO A 414 -10.90 -3.54 4.81
N PRO A 415 -10.00 -4.34 4.20
CA PRO A 415 -10.18 -5.79 4.08
C PRO A 415 -10.58 -6.48 5.38
N ASN A 416 -9.86 -6.19 6.47
CA ASN A 416 -10.15 -6.78 7.78
C ASN A 416 -11.53 -6.32 8.28
N ALA A 417 -11.86 -5.04 8.13
CA ALA A 417 -13.15 -4.51 8.54
C ALA A 417 -14.33 -5.18 7.78
N ILE A 418 -14.19 -5.41 6.47
CA ILE A 418 -15.19 -6.12 5.65
C ILE A 418 -15.36 -7.55 6.15
N ALA A 419 -14.27 -8.27 6.41
CA ALA A 419 -14.33 -9.63 6.94
C ALA A 419 -14.99 -9.68 8.32
N TYR A 420 -14.66 -8.74 9.20
CA TYR A 420 -15.25 -8.62 10.54
C TYR A 420 -16.75 -8.32 10.47
N ALA A 421 -17.18 -7.45 9.56
CA ALA A 421 -18.57 -7.07 9.37
C ALA A 421 -19.49 -8.23 8.94
N THR A 422 -18.92 -9.35 8.44
CA THR A 422 -19.70 -10.57 8.15
C THR A 422 -20.24 -11.26 9.41
N GLY A 423 -19.73 -10.93 10.60
CA GLY A 423 -20.09 -11.57 11.86
C GLY A 423 -19.52 -12.99 12.05
N THR A 424 -18.79 -13.52 11.05
CA THR A 424 -18.20 -14.86 11.10
C THR A 424 -16.78 -14.88 11.69
N VAL A 425 -16.14 -13.72 11.79
CA VAL A 425 -14.77 -13.57 12.28
C VAL A 425 -14.75 -12.69 13.52
N GLN A 426 -14.05 -13.15 14.56
CA GLN A 426 -13.84 -12.41 15.80
C GLN A 426 -12.42 -11.83 15.88
N THR A 427 -12.26 -10.73 16.60
CA THR A 427 -10.97 -10.04 16.76
C THR A 427 -9.83 -10.95 17.23
N PRO A 428 -9.99 -11.84 18.24
CA PRO A 428 -8.88 -12.72 18.65
C PRO A 428 -8.36 -13.62 17.53
N GLN A 429 -9.25 -14.06 16.63
CA GLN A 429 -8.87 -14.91 15.50
C GLN A 429 -8.08 -14.11 14.45
N MET A 430 -8.44 -12.85 14.21
CA MET A 430 -7.66 -11.93 13.37
C MET A 430 -6.30 -11.65 13.99
N VAL A 431 -6.25 -11.34 15.29
CA VAL A 431 -4.99 -11.05 16.01
C VAL A 431 -4.02 -12.20 15.88
N VAL A 432 -4.46 -13.44 16.14
CA VAL A 432 -3.58 -14.62 16.04
C VAL A 432 -3.13 -14.84 14.59
N THR A 433 -4.04 -14.72 13.62
CA THR A 433 -3.69 -14.90 12.19
C THR A 433 -2.70 -13.84 11.72
N GLY A 434 -2.95 -12.58 12.07
CA GLY A 434 -2.10 -11.44 11.73
C GLY A 434 -0.75 -11.46 12.45
N LEU A 435 -0.68 -12.00 13.68
CA LEU A 435 0.60 -12.23 14.35
C LEU A 435 1.43 -13.28 13.62
N VAL A 436 0.84 -14.42 13.29
CA VAL A 436 1.55 -15.53 12.63
C VAL A 436 2.10 -15.09 11.27
N VAL A 437 1.27 -14.50 10.42
CA VAL A 437 1.68 -14.11 9.06
C VAL A 437 2.47 -12.80 9.08
N GLY A 438 2.07 -11.83 9.89
CA GLY A 438 2.70 -10.52 9.96
C GLY A 438 4.11 -10.57 10.54
N VAL A 439 4.31 -11.20 11.72
CA VAL A 439 5.64 -11.31 12.33
C VAL A 439 6.57 -12.13 11.44
N LEU A 440 6.11 -13.27 10.92
CA LEU A 440 6.93 -14.07 10.01
C LEU A 440 7.26 -13.28 8.74
N GLY A 441 6.30 -12.57 8.16
CA GLY A 441 6.52 -11.76 6.97
C GLY A 441 7.54 -10.64 7.18
N VAL A 442 7.48 -9.94 8.32
CA VAL A 442 8.50 -8.94 8.70
C VAL A 442 9.86 -9.59 8.85
N LEU A 443 9.96 -10.72 9.55
CA LEU A 443 11.24 -11.42 9.72
C LEU A 443 11.82 -11.90 8.39
N LEU A 444 10.98 -12.43 7.50
CA LEU A 444 11.41 -12.84 6.15
C LEU A 444 11.85 -11.62 5.32
N ALA A 445 11.08 -10.53 5.35
CA ALA A 445 11.40 -9.29 4.64
C ALA A 445 12.73 -8.67 5.10
N VAL A 446 13.09 -8.81 6.38
CA VAL A 446 14.33 -8.24 6.94
C VAL A 446 15.52 -9.20 6.83
N LEU A 447 15.33 -10.51 7.05
CA LEU A 447 16.44 -11.46 7.24
C LEU A 447 16.72 -12.31 6.00
N VAL A 448 15.71 -12.57 5.17
CA VAL A 448 15.83 -13.51 4.03
C VAL A 448 15.79 -12.76 2.71
N MET A 449 14.83 -11.85 2.54
CA MET A 449 14.61 -11.17 1.28
C MET A 449 15.79 -10.29 0.83
N PRO A 450 16.55 -9.59 1.71
CA PRO A 450 17.71 -8.81 1.25
C PRO A 450 18.82 -9.68 0.66
N LEU A 451 18.95 -10.94 1.11
CA LEU A 451 19.88 -11.90 0.49
C LEU A 451 19.43 -12.29 -0.92
N TRP A 452 18.12 -12.44 -1.11
CA TRP A 452 17.52 -12.70 -2.41
C TRP A 452 17.66 -11.50 -3.36
N TRP A 453 17.42 -10.29 -2.88
CA TRP A 453 17.53 -9.07 -3.68
C TRP A 453 18.95 -8.81 -4.15
N ARG A 454 19.95 -8.95 -3.25
CA ARG A 454 21.38 -8.89 -3.61
C ARG A 454 21.77 -9.92 -4.66
N ALA A 455 21.24 -11.14 -4.59
CA ALA A 455 21.50 -12.18 -5.59
C ALA A 455 20.93 -11.84 -6.98
N LEU A 456 19.88 -11.02 -7.02
CA LEU A 456 19.27 -10.52 -8.25
C LEU A 456 19.87 -9.19 -8.73
N GLY A 457 20.75 -8.56 -7.95
CA GLY A 457 21.24 -7.21 -8.22
C GLY A 457 20.18 -6.12 -8.01
N ILE A 458 19.18 -6.38 -7.18
CA ILE A 458 18.17 -5.40 -6.75
C ILE A 458 18.64 -4.90 -5.38
N GLY A 459 19.15 -3.67 -5.32
CA GLY A 459 19.68 -3.11 -4.07
C GLY A 459 21.11 -3.53 -3.75
#